data_AF-A0A4V1VJA7-F1
#
_entry.id   AF-A0A4V1VJA7-F1
#
_cell.length_a   1.000
_cell.length_b   1.000
_cell.length_c   1.000
_cell.angle_alpha   90.00
_cell.angle_beta   90.00
_cell.angle_gamma   90.00
#
_symmetry.space_group_name_H-M   'P 1'
#
loop_
_entity.id
_entity.type
_entity.pdbx_description
1 polymer ?
#
loop_
_entity_poly.entity_id
_entity_poly.type
_entity_poly.pdbx_seq_one_letter_code
_entity_poly.pdbx_strand_id
1 'polypeptide(L)'
;MMPTPVRAGDGSRRRTMPTILSSVITPSAMHSRRDVLKLALTSTLPLPLPLALLPACGGHRAAAPDGTATGHSGVDALDIDAGVRPQDDLYRHANGKWLDRTEIPAENASWGTFNEVAERTLGQLRDILARLAATDPAPGSSERIAADFHASFMDEATLERRGLSVVEADLRRVDALRGAAELAGMMAHCLALSVPCPLAVGVQQDGRDASRHAAVLFQSGLGLPDRSYYAEAAMAPLVERYQAHIATVMTLAGLPDAASQAASVVALERQLAAIQWSAVDNRDQVRTYNPRTIAQLKADLPAFDWDVFLRATDLATRTESLVVMQPSYLRALDGLLRDERMDAWRSYFRWQILRTASPYLDARFAAADFAFHGTVLAGVPVQPPRWKRAIDTLNRIAGD
;
A
#
# COMPACT_ATOMS: atom_id res chain seq x y z
N MET A 1 52.00 -16.68 51.16
CA MET A 1 51.64 -17.65 50.13
C MET A 1 51.32 -16.86 48.86
N MET A 2 52.16 -16.98 47.85
CA MET A 2 51.97 -16.34 46.53
C MET A 2 50.69 -16.82 45.86
N PRO A 3 50.10 -16.02 44.96
CA PRO A 3 49.51 -16.57 43.75
C PRO A 3 50.12 -15.94 42.49
N THR A 4 50.76 -16.81 41.71
CA THR A 4 51.16 -16.66 40.31
C THR A 4 49.94 -16.94 39.38
N PRO A 5 50.02 -16.78 38.04
CA PRO A 5 49.41 -15.64 37.36
C PRO A 5 48.31 -16.01 36.33
N VAL A 6 47.74 -14.94 35.79
CA VAL A 6 46.91 -14.78 34.58
C VAL A 6 47.27 -15.75 33.44
N ARG A 7 46.24 -16.35 32.84
CA ARG A 7 46.28 -16.88 31.47
C ARG A 7 45.21 -16.19 30.63
N ALA A 8 45.66 -15.47 29.61
CA ALA A 8 44.84 -14.83 28.60
C ALA A 8 44.22 -15.88 27.65
N GLY A 9 42.99 -15.62 27.22
CA GLY A 9 42.29 -16.36 26.18
C GLY A 9 41.28 -15.44 25.52
N ASP A 10 41.69 -14.89 24.39
CA ASP A 10 40.91 -14.14 23.39
C ASP A 10 39.75 -14.99 22.84
N GLY A 11 38.67 -14.35 22.40
CA GLY A 11 37.54 -15.04 21.79
C GLY A 11 36.25 -14.23 21.76
N SER A 12 36.22 -13.23 20.86
CA SER A 12 35.04 -12.56 20.30
C SER A 12 33.66 -13.15 20.64
N ARG A 13 32.91 -12.51 21.55
CA ARG A 13 31.45 -12.69 21.63
C ARG A 13 30.77 -11.59 20.83
N ARG A 14 30.46 -11.87 19.56
CA ARG A 14 29.42 -11.15 18.83
C ARG A 14 28.10 -11.39 19.58
N ARG A 15 27.56 -10.34 20.20
CA ARG A 15 26.19 -10.35 20.73
C ARG A 15 25.24 -10.45 19.54
N THR A 16 24.63 -11.62 19.37
CA THR A 16 23.48 -11.81 18.49
C THR A 16 22.33 -10.96 19.01
N MET A 17 21.89 -9.99 18.20
CA MET A 17 20.62 -9.31 18.41
C MET A 17 19.48 -10.27 18.07
N PRO A 18 18.36 -10.25 18.81
CA PRO A 18 17.22 -11.09 18.50
C PRO A 18 16.58 -10.61 17.20
N THR A 19 16.53 -11.50 16.21
CA THR A 19 15.74 -11.34 14.98
C THR A 19 14.26 -11.26 15.37
N ILE A 20 13.70 -10.05 15.36
CA ILE A 20 12.26 -9.86 15.46
C ILE A 20 11.68 -10.32 14.12
N LEU A 21 11.02 -11.47 14.11
CA LEU A 21 10.17 -11.90 13.01
C LEU A 21 9.06 -10.84 12.83
N SER A 22 9.26 -9.91 11.91
CA SER A 22 8.20 -9.07 11.38
C SER A 22 7.26 -9.93 10.56
N SER A 23 6.36 -10.66 11.22
CA SER A 23 5.13 -11.12 10.61
C SER A 23 4.23 -9.90 10.40
N VAL A 24 4.49 -9.17 9.31
CA VAL A 24 3.56 -8.21 8.74
C VAL A 24 2.37 -9.02 8.24
N ILE A 25 1.43 -9.27 9.13
CA ILE A 25 0.08 -9.66 8.73
C ILE A 25 -0.52 -8.39 8.13
N THR A 26 -0.38 -8.24 6.82
CA THR A 26 -1.18 -7.32 6.02
C THR A 26 -2.65 -7.58 6.40
N PRO A 27 -3.43 -6.57 6.78
CA PRO A 27 -4.88 -6.73 6.81
C PRO A 27 -5.33 -6.99 5.36
N SER A 28 -5.44 -8.27 4.99
CA SER A 28 -6.20 -8.72 3.83
C SER A 28 -7.68 -8.48 4.13
N ALA A 29 -8.10 -7.23 4.04
CA ALA A 29 -9.47 -6.80 3.83
C ALA A 29 -9.42 -5.29 3.56
N MET A 30 -10.13 -4.84 2.52
CA MET A 30 -10.29 -3.44 2.10
C MET A 30 -9.21 -2.89 1.15
N HIS A 31 -9.04 -3.54 0.01
CA HIS A 31 -8.74 -2.85 -1.25
C HIS A 31 -9.78 -3.25 -2.30
N SER A 32 -11.02 -2.80 -2.13
CA SER A 32 -11.98 -2.75 -3.22
C SER A 32 -12.00 -1.31 -3.74
N ARG A 33 -11.05 -0.97 -4.61
CA ARG A 33 -11.12 0.27 -5.41
C ARG A 33 -12.12 0.04 -6.54
N ARG A 34 -13.40 -0.01 -6.18
CA ARG A 34 -14.50 0.00 -7.14
C ARG A 34 -15.12 1.40 -7.13
N ASP A 35 -15.37 1.88 -8.35
CA ASP A 35 -16.30 2.96 -8.68
C ASP A 35 -15.84 4.42 -8.54
N VAL A 36 -14.92 4.86 -9.41
CA VAL A 36 -14.84 6.29 -9.82
C VAL A 36 -14.77 6.51 -11.35
N LEU A 37 -14.70 5.47 -12.18
CA LEU A 37 -14.59 5.66 -13.65
C LEU A 37 -15.59 4.84 -14.45
N LYS A 38 -16.87 5.23 -14.38
CA LYS A 38 -17.84 4.99 -15.47
C LYS A 38 -18.80 6.18 -15.60
N LEU A 39 -18.45 7.14 -16.46
CA LEU A 39 -19.40 8.12 -16.98
C LEU A 39 -19.73 7.77 -18.44
N ALA A 40 -21.00 7.39 -18.62
CA ALA A 40 -21.86 7.51 -19.79
C ALA A 40 -21.28 7.21 -21.20
N LEU A 41 -21.79 6.14 -21.81
CA LEU A 41 -22.35 6.20 -23.16
C LEU A 41 -23.40 5.10 -23.31
N THR A 42 -24.64 5.47 -23.01
CA THR A 42 -25.85 4.76 -23.44
C THR A 42 -25.99 4.91 -24.95
N SER A 43 -25.96 3.81 -25.68
CA SER A 43 -26.62 3.72 -26.98
C SER A 43 -27.18 2.31 -27.16
N THR A 44 -28.50 2.24 -26.99
CA THR A 44 -29.36 1.12 -27.34
C THR A 44 -29.47 0.99 -28.86
N LEU A 45 -29.18 -0.20 -29.39
CA LEU A 45 -29.79 -0.68 -30.65
C LEU A 45 -29.77 -2.22 -30.64
N PRO A 46 -30.94 -2.88 -30.84
CA PRO A 46 -31.05 -4.33 -30.81
C PRO A 46 -30.81 -4.91 -32.21
N LEU A 47 -30.05 -6.00 -32.33
CA LEU A 47 -30.05 -6.84 -33.52
C LEU A 47 -30.08 -8.33 -33.11
N PRO A 48 -30.84 -9.19 -33.81
CA PRO A 48 -31.26 -10.48 -33.30
C PRO A 48 -30.23 -11.58 -33.59
N LEU A 49 -30.01 -12.47 -32.62
CA LEU A 49 -29.33 -13.76 -32.85
C LEU A 49 -30.36 -14.78 -33.37
N PRO A 50 -30.13 -15.45 -34.52
CA PRO A 50 -30.91 -16.60 -34.90
C PRO A 50 -30.43 -17.85 -34.14
N LEU A 51 -31.41 -18.50 -33.51
CA LEU A 51 -31.35 -19.85 -32.94
C LEU A 51 -30.95 -20.86 -34.04
N ALA A 52 -29.85 -21.57 -33.86
CA ALA A 52 -29.56 -22.80 -34.59
C ALA A 52 -29.57 -23.98 -33.60
N LEU A 53 -30.71 -24.66 -33.52
CA LEU A 53 -30.79 -26.05 -33.05
C LEU A 53 -30.13 -26.95 -34.09
N LEU A 54 -29.39 -27.97 -33.66
CA LEU A 54 -29.29 -29.31 -34.26
C LEU A 54 -28.56 -30.24 -33.24
N PRO A 55 -28.71 -31.57 -33.32
CA PRO A 55 -29.29 -32.37 -32.26
C PRO A 55 -28.29 -33.26 -31.51
N ALA A 56 -28.68 -33.64 -30.29
CA ALA A 56 -28.07 -34.71 -29.52
C ALA A 56 -28.46 -36.10 -30.07
N CYS A 57 -27.47 -36.98 -30.20
CA CYS A 57 -27.45 -38.41 -29.81
C CYS A 57 -26.60 -39.26 -30.78
N GLY A 58 -25.64 -40.00 -30.21
CA GLY A 58 -24.90 -41.04 -30.92
C GLY A 58 -23.66 -41.45 -30.15
N GLY A 59 -23.82 -42.40 -29.22
CA GLY A 59 -22.73 -42.92 -28.42
C GLY A 59 -21.64 -43.58 -29.27
N HIS A 60 -20.40 -43.13 -29.07
CA HIS A 60 -19.21 -43.91 -29.32
C HIS A 60 -18.31 -43.76 -28.11
N ARG A 61 -18.35 -44.77 -27.24
CA ARG A 61 -17.38 -44.92 -26.16
C ARG A 61 -16.07 -45.39 -26.81
N ALA A 62 -15.31 -44.44 -27.32
CA ALA A 62 -13.92 -44.69 -27.72
C ALA A 62 -13.17 -45.12 -26.46
N ALA A 63 -12.63 -46.33 -26.47
CA ALA A 63 -11.70 -46.78 -25.45
C ALA A 63 -10.52 -45.79 -25.43
N ALA A 64 -10.34 -45.11 -24.31
CA ALA A 64 -9.15 -44.30 -24.10
C ALA A 64 -7.94 -45.23 -24.12
N PRO A 65 -6.85 -44.86 -24.82
CA PRO A 65 -5.62 -45.63 -24.75
C PRO A 65 -5.08 -45.59 -23.32
N ASP A 66 -4.59 -46.74 -22.83
CA ASP A 66 -3.78 -46.84 -21.62
C ASP A 66 -2.50 -46.01 -21.78
N GLY A 67 -2.64 -44.71 -21.56
CA GLY A 67 -1.52 -43.83 -21.28
C GLY A 67 -1.11 -44.11 -19.85
N THR A 68 0.02 -44.80 -19.68
CA THR A 68 0.80 -44.77 -18.45
C THR A 68 1.15 -43.32 -18.12
N ALA A 69 0.23 -42.63 -17.46
CA ALA A 69 0.54 -41.40 -16.76
C ALA A 69 1.55 -41.78 -15.68
N THR A 70 2.83 -41.50 -15.93
CA THR A 70 3.82 -41.40 -14.86
C THR A 70 3.38 -40.25 -13.99
N GLY A 71 2.51 -40.54 -13.01
CA GLY A 71 1.99 -39.56 -12.08
C GLY A 71 3.13 -38.99 -11.26
N HIS A 72 3.50 -37.75 -11.55
CA HIS A 72 4.29 -36.96 -10.62
C HIS A 72 3.42 -36.76 -9.37
N SER A 73 3.92 -37.15 -8.19
CA SER A 73 3.20 -37.04 -6.92
C SER A 73 2.85 -35.60 -6.53
N GLY A 74 3.38 -34.60 -7.25
CA GLY A 74 3.30 -33.19 -6.92
C GLY A 74 4.22 -32.78 -5.77
N VAL A 75 5.05 -33.71 -5.25
CA VAL A 75 6.02 -33.46 -4.18
C VAL A 75 7.42 -33.44 -4.77
N ASP A 76 8.14 -32.35 -4.53
CA ASP A 76 9.56 -32.28 -4.88
C ASP A 76 10.39 -33.03 -3.84
N ALA A 77 10.82 -34.24 -4.19
CA ALA A 77 11.63 -35.08 -3.31
C ALA A 77 13.09 -34.63 -3.22
N LEU A 78 13.55 -33.71 -4.09
CA LEU A 78 14.94 -33.29 -4.15
C LEU A 78 15.35 -32.45 -2.93
N ASP A 79 14.38 -31.77 -2.32
CA ASP A 79 14.61 -30.81 -1.24
C ASP A 79 14.52 -31.42 0.16
N ILE A 80 14.11 -32.69 0.23
CA ILE A 80 13.99 -33.44 1.48
C ILE A 80 15.37 -33.66 2.10
N ASP A 81 15.51 -33.23 3.35
CA ASP A 81 16.63 -33.55 4.23
C ASP A 81 16.29 -34.76 5.12
N ALA A 82 16.80 -35.92 4.71
CA ALA A 82 16.63 -37.17 5.44
C ALA A 82 17.39 -37.21 6.78
N GLY A 83 18.29 -36.25 7.05
CA GLY A 83 18.98 -36.10 8.32
C GLY A 83 18.09 -35.52 9.43
N VAL A 84 16.99 -34.86 9.06
CA VAL A 84 15.99 -34.32 10.00
C VAL A 84 14.80 -35.25 10.04
N ARG A 85 14.37 -35.67 11.24
CA ARG A 85 13.16 -36.48 11.40
C ARG A 85 11.92 -35.61 11.17
N PRO A 86 10.94 -36.04 10.35
CA PRO A 86 9.72 -35.25 10.12
C PRO A 86 8.85 -35.08 11.37
N GLN A 87 9.00 -35.95 12.38
CA GLN A 87 8.29 -35.82 13.66
C GLN A 87 8.88 -34.72 14.57
N ASP A 88 10.14 -34.34 14.34
CA ASP A 88 10.83 -33.32 15.13
C ASP A 88 10.68 -31.93 14.46
N ASP A 89 10.88 -31.86 13.14
CA ASP A 89 10.66 -30.65 12.35
C ASP A 89 10.29 -31.02 10.90
N LEU A 90 8.99 -31.02 10.60
CA LEU A 90 8.49 -31.32 9.25
C LEU A 90 8.96 -30.28 8.22
N TYR A 91 9.11 -29.01 8.60
CA TYR A 91 9.48 -27.95 7.67
C TYR A 91 10.93 -28.11 7.23
N ARG A 92 11.85 -28.37 8.17
CA ARG A 92 13.24 -28.68 7.83
C ARG A 92 13.40 -30.03 7.15
N HIS A 93 12.64 -31.05 7.53
CA HIS A 93 12.65 -32.32 6.82
C HIS A 93 12.27 -32.15 5.34
N ALA A 94 11.19 -31.43 5.05
CA ALA A 94 10.70 -31.28 3.68
C ALA A 94 11.52 -30.31 2.82
N ASN A 95 12.08 -29.24 3.42
CA ASN A 95 12.70 -28.15 2.67
C ASN A 95 14.20 -27.94 2.97
N GLY A 96 14.81 -28.80 3.80
CA GLY A 96 16.14 -28.55 4.39
C GLY A 96 17.23 -28.28 3.36
N LYS A 97 17.30 -29.09 2.30
CA LYS A 97 18.31 -28.89 1.25
C LYS A 97 18.07 -27.64 0.41
N TRP A 98 16.82 -27.20 0.27
CA TRP A 98 16.50 -25.94 -0.39
C TRP A 98 16.93 -24.76 0.48
N LEU A 99 16.60 -24.80 1.78
CA LEU A 99 16.97 -23.76 2.74
C LEU A 99 18.48 -23.56 2.83
N ASP A 100 19.25 -24.64 2.71
CA ASP A 100 20.70 -24.59 2.82
C ASP A 100 21.40 -24.07 1.56
N ARG A 101 20.79 -24.23 0.37
CA ARG A 101 21.39 -23.82 -0.91
C ARG A 101 20.85 -22.50 -1.46
N THR A 102 19.64 -22.11 -1.08
CA THR A 102 18.94 -21.00 -1.73
C THR A 102 19.29 -19.68 -1.05
N GLU A 103 19.91 -18.80 -1.82
CA GLU A 103 20.16 -17.42 -1.41
C GLU A 103 18.92 -16.55 -1.67
N ILE A 104 18.66 -15.59 -0.77
CA ILE A 104 17.62 -14.58 -0.99
C ILE A 104 18.19 -13.56 -1.99
N PRO A 105 17.54 -13.35 -3.16
CA PRO A 105 17.98 -12.33 -4.11
C PRO A 105 18.06 -10.95 -3.45
N ALA A 106 19.05 -10.14 -3.86
CA ALA A 106 19.35 -8.87 -3.20
C ALA A 106 18.22 -7.84 -3.30
N GLU A 107 17.30 -7.99 -4.26
CA GLU A 107 16.10 -7.18 -4.40
C GLU A 107 14.89 -7.69 -3.60
N ASN A 108 15.09 -8.69 -2.74
CA ASN A 108 14.04 -9.30 -1.93
C ASN A 108 14.40 -9.32 -0.43
N ALA A 109 13.38 -9.15 0.42
CA ALA A 109 13.52 -9.33 1.87
C ALA A 109 13.30 -10.80 2.31
N SER A 110 12.62 -11.58 1.48
CA SER A 110 12.36 -13.00 1.68
C SER A 110 12.29 -13.71 0.33
N TRP A 111 12.57 -15.01 0.34
CA TRP A 111 12.50 -15.84 -0.86
C TRP A 111 11.84 -17.18 -0.54
N GLY A 112 11.09 -17.71 -1.50
CA GLY A 112 10.33 -18.94 -1.40
C GLY A 112 9.50 -19.18 -2.65
N THR A 113 8.75 -20.29 -2.68
CA THR A 113 8.00 -20.73 -3.87
C THR A 113 7.03 -19.67 -4.41
N PHE A 114 6.38 -18.89 -3.55
CA PHE A 114 5.50 -17.80 -4.01
C PHE A 114 6.29 -16.69 -4.73
N ASN A 115 7.50 -16.37 -4.27
CA ASN A 115 8.38 -15.41 -4.93
C ASN A 115 8.87 -15.95 -6.28
N GLU A 116 9.24 -17.22 -6.35
CA GLU A 116 9.67 -17.87 -7.60
C GLU A 116 8.56 -17.85 -8.66
N VAL A 117 7.33 -18.15 -8.25
CA VAL A 117 6.16 -18.06 -9.14
C VAL A 117 5.93 -16.62 -9.59
N ALA A 118 5.97 -15.66 -8.65
CA ALA A 118 5.79 -14.25 -8.98
C ALA A 118 6.87 -13.74 -9.95
N GLU A 119 8.14 -14.10 -9.75
CA GLU A 119 9.25 -13.72 -10.61
C GLU A 119 9.07 -14.26 -12.04
N ARG A 120 8.65 -15.53 -12.16
CA ARG A 120 8.31 -16.12 -13.47
C ARG A 120 7.15 -15.37 -14.13
N THR A 121 6.11 -15.04 -13.38
CA THR A 121 4.97 -14.27 -13.88
C THR A 121 5.38 -12.86 -14.31
N LEU A 122 6.25 -12.17 -13.56
CA LEU A 122 6.80 -10.88 -13.95
C LEU A 122 7.55 -10.95 -15.28
N GLY A 123 8.32 -12.02 -15.51
CA GLY A 123 8.96 -12.27 -16.80
C GLY A 123 7.96 -12.36 -17.95
N GLN A 124 6.88 -13.13 -17.76
CA GLN A 124 5.82 -13.28 -18.76
C GLN A 124 5.08 -11.96 -19.04
N LEU A 125 4.78 -11.18 -17.99
CA LEU A 125 4.13 -9.87 -18.10
C LEU A 125 5.03 -8.87 -18.85
N ARG A 126 6.33 -8.87 -18.57
CA ARG A 126 7.30 -8.06 -19.30
C ARG A 126 7.29 -8.39 -20.78
N ASP A 127 7.26 -9.67 -21.13
CA ASP A 127 7.22 -10.11 -22.53
C ASP A 127 5.90 -9.73 -23.23
N ILE A 128 4.78 -9.77 -22.51
CA ILE A 128 3.47 -9.29 -23.01
C ILE A 128 3.53 -7.79 -23.30
N LEU A 129 4.02 -6.98 -22.36
CA LEU A 129 4.14 -5.53 -22.53
C LEU A 129 5.09 -5.16 -23.66
N ALA A 130 6.21 -5.90 -23.81
CA ALA A 130 7.13 -5.71 -24.93
C ALA A 130 6.46 -5.98 -26.29
N ARG A 131 5.60 -7.01 -26.38
CA ARG A 131 4.82 -7.27 -27.60
C ARG A 131 3.76 -6.21 -27.86
N LEU A 132 3.06 -5.74 -26.82
CA LEU A 132 2.08 -4.66 -26.93
C LEU A 132 2.71 -3.34 -27.39
N ALA A 133 3.93 -3.05 -26.95
CA ALA A 133 4.67 -1.87 -27.41
C ALA A 133 5.05 -1.92 -28.90
N ALA A 134 5.04 -3.11 -29.51
CA ALA A 134 5.30 -3.30 -30.94
C ALA A 134 4.01 -3.28 -31.78
N THR A 135 2.84 -3.11 -31.17
CA THR A 135 1.55 -2.94 -31.85
C THR A 135 1.06 -1.51 -31.69
N ASP A 136 -0.05 -1.15 -32.35
CA ASP A 136 -0.78 0.10 -32.10
C ASP A 136 -2.18 -0.23 -31.56
N PRO A 137 -2.32 -0.54 -30.25
CA PRO A 137 -3.62 -0.85 -29.68
C PRO A 137 -4.57 0.33 -29.77
N ALA A 138 -5.84 0.04 -29.97
CA ALA A 138 -6.89 1.04 -30.14
C ALA A 138 -6.91 2.03 -28.95
N PRO A 139 -7.08 3.34 -29.20
CA PRO A 139 -7.22 4.33 -28.13
C PRO A 139 -8.31 3.96 -27.13
N GLY A 140 -7.99 4.02 -25.83
CA GLY A 140 -8.92 3.69 -24.74
C GLY A 140 -9.07 2.19 -24.44
N SER A 141 -8.41 1.30 -25.19
CA SER A 141 -8.35 -0.13 -24.85
C SER A 141 -7.48 -0.39 -23.62
N SER A 142 -7.73 -1.50 -22.92
CA SER A 142 -6.90 -1.94 -21.78
C SER A 142 -5.45 -2.18 -22.21
N GLU A 143 -5.24 -2.71 -23.41
CA GLU A 143 -3.93 -2.91 -24.03
C GLU A 143 -3.20 -1.58 -24.22
N ARG A 144 -3.90 -0.55 -24.72
CA ARG A 144 -3.33 0.79 -24.89
C ARG A 144 -2.96 1.40 -23.54
N ILE A 145 -3.84 1.29 -22.55
CA ILE A 145 -3.59 1.79 -21.18
C ILE A 145 -2.35 1.12 -20.59
N ALA A 146 -2.24 -0.21 -20.69
CA ALA A 146 -1.10 -0.96 -20.17
C ALA A 146 0.22 -0.58 -20.87
N ALA A 147 0.19 -0.47 -22.21
CA ALA A 147 1.35 -0.08 -23.00
C ALA A 147 1.81 1.36 -22.70
N ASP A 148 0.88 2.32 -22.72
CA ASP A 148 1.18 3.73 -22.44
C ASP A 148 1.64 3.93 -20.98
N PHE A 149 1.03 3.23 -20.02
CA PHE A 149 1.45 3.27 -18.62
C PHE A 149 2.89 2.78 -18.47
N HIS A 150 3.19 1.58 -18.98
CA HIS A 150 4.52 1.01 -18.91
C HIS A 150 5.56 1.90 -19.61
N ALA A 151 5.25 2.39 -20.82
CA ALA A 151 6.13 3.30 -21.56
C ALA A 151 6.39 4.61 -20.77
N SER A 152 5.35 5.21 -20.18
CA SER A 152 5.49 6.42 -19.37
C SER A 152 6.34 6.19 -18.12
N PHE A 153 6.20 5.02 -17.50
CA PHE A 153 6.99 4.65 -16.33
C PHE A 153 8.46 4.46 -16.69
N MET A 154 8.76 3.94 -17.88
CA MET A 154 10.13 3.69 -18.34
C MET A 154 10.86 4.92 -18.90
N ASP A 155 10.16 6.01 -19.21
CA ASP A 155 10.75 7.25 -19.73
C ASP A 155 11.40 8.10 -18.61
N GLU A 156 12.60 7.68 -18.21
CA GLU A 156 13.41 8.38 -17.20
C GLU A 156 13.80 9.79 -17.65
N ALA A 157 14.04 10.00 -18.95
CA ALA A 157 14.42 11.31 -19.45
C ALA A 157 13.31 12.35 -19.22
N THR A 158 12.05 11.98 -19.44
CA THR A 158 10.91 12.87 -19.15
C THR A 158 10.68 13.07 -17.66
N LEU A 159 10.85 12.01 -16.86
CA LEU A 159 10.77 12.08 -15.40
C LEU A 159 11.78 13.09 -14.82
N GLU A 160 13.06 12.95 -15.21
CA GLU A 160 14.16 13.82 -14.77
C GLU A 160 13.94 15.28 -15.18
N ARG A 161 13.45 15.51 -16.41
CA ARG A 161 13.15 16.88 -16.87
C ARG A 161 11.99 17.53 -16.10
N ARG A 162 10.96 16.76 -15.74
CA ARG A 162 9.78 17.31 -15.04
C ARG A 162 10.06 17.54 -13.57
N GLY A 163 10.81 16.65 -12.91
CA GLY A 163 11.14 16.76 -11.49
C GLY A 163 9.89 17.09 -10.65
N LEU A 164 10.00 18.10 -9.79
CA LEU A 164 8.93 18.51 -8.86
C LEU A 164 7.73 19.21 -9.50
N SER A 165 7.82 19.63 -10.77
CA SER A 165 6.72 20.39 -11.41
C SER A 165 5.39 19.62 -11.42
N VAL A 166 5.44 18.29 -11.31
CA VAL A 166 4.26 17.43 -11.24
C VAL A 166 3.46 17.55 -9.93
N VAL A 167 4.06 18.04 -8.84
CA VAL A 167 3.40 18.22 -7.53
C VAL A 167 3.29 19.68 -7.08
N GLU A 168 3.83 20.64 -7.85
CA GLU A 168 3.83 22.06 -7.46
C GLU A 168 2.44 22.63 -7.21
N ALA A 169 1.43 22.21 -8.00
CA ALA A 169 0.05 22.66 -7.80
C ALA A 169 -0.53 22.18 -6.46
N ASP A 170 -0.20 20.94 -6.06
CA ASP A 170 -0.64 20.36 -4.79
C ASP A 170 0.07 21.01 -3.62
N LEU A 171 1.37 21.27 -3.73
CA LEU A 171 2.12 21.99 -2.69
C LEU A 171 1.59 23.42 -2.49
N ARG A 172 1.26 24.13 -3.57
CA ARG A 172 0.61 25.45 -3.47
C ARG A 172 -0.77 25.40 -2.81
N ARG A 173 -1.53 24.32 -3.01
CA ARG A 173 -2.80 24.10 -2.30
C ARG A 173 -2.57 23.95 -0.80
N VAL A 174 -1.50 23.25 -0.40
CA VAL A 174 -1.11 23.13 1.00
C VAL A 174 -0.69 24.48 1.59
N ASP A 175 0.06 25.29 0.84
CA ASP A 175 0.46 26.62 1.31
C ASP A 175 -0.75 27.54 1.57
N ALA A 176 -1.86 27.31 0.86
CA ALA A 176 -3.08 28.08 0.97
C ALA A 176 -4.01 27.67 2.13
N LEU A 177 -3.70 26.62 2.90
CA LEU A 177 -4.54 26.20 4.03
C LEU A 177 -4.61 27.30 5.09
N ARG A 178 -5.81 27.73 5.51
CA ARG A 178 -5.99 28.82 6.48
C ARG A 178 -6.96 28.51 7.61
N GLY A 179 -7.85 27.53 7.43
CA GLY A 179 -8.67 27.01 8.51
C GLY A 179 -9.43 25.76 8.10
N ALA A 180 -10.54 25.51 8.79
CA ALA A 180 -11.36 24.30 8.67
C ALA A 180 -11.82 23.98 7.24
N ALA A 181 -12.26 24.99 6.49
CA ALA A 181 -12.78 24.81 5.13
C ALA A 181 -11.69 24.36 4.15
N GLU A 182 -10.53 25.01 4.15
CA GLU A 182 -9.42 24.60 3.29
C GLU A 182 -8.86 23.23 3.70
N LEU A 183 -8.84 22.93 5.01
CA LEU A 183 -8.40 21.64 5.51
C LEU A 183 -9.32 20.50 5.06
N ALA A 184 -10.64 20.71 5.13
CA ALA A 184 -11.63 19.76 4.61
C ALA A 184 -11.48 19.55 3.09
N GLY A 185 -11.30 20.65 2.33
CA GLY A 185 -11.01 20.59 0.91
C GLY A 185 -9.70 19.85 0.59
N MET A 186 -8.67 20.01 1.41
CA MET A 186 -7.39 19.31 1.27
C MET A 186 -7.51 17.82 1.52
N MET A 187 -8.26 17.41 2.55
CA MET A 187 -8.52 15.98 2.81
C MET A 187 -9.30 15.34 1.67
N ALA A 188 -10.29 16.03 1.10
CA ALA A 188 -11.01 15.58 -0.09
C ALA A 188 -10.11 15.49 -1.33
N HIS A 189 -9.22 16.47 -1.53
CA HIS A 189 -8.22 16.44 -2.60
C HIS A 189 -7.24 15.27 -2.47
N CYS A 190 -6.76 15.00 -1.25
CA CYS A 190 -5.90 13.84 -0.98
C CYS A 190 -6.58 12.52 -1.37
N LEU A 191 -7.86 12.37 -1.06
CA LEU A 191 -8.64 11.18 -1.43
C LEU A 191 -8.69 10.98 -2.95
N ALA A 192 -8.93 12.05 -3.70
CA ALA A 192 -8.94 12.01 -5.17
C ALA A 192 -7.59 11.55 -5.75
N LEU A 193 -6.49 11.93 -5.10
CA LEU A 193 -5.13 11.56 -5.51
C LEU A 193 -4.62 10.26 -4.87
N SER A 194 -5.42 9.58 -4.04
CA SER A 194 -4.97 8.46 -3.19
C SER A 194 -3.79 8.80 -2.27
N VAL A 195 -3.64 10.07 -1.89
CA VAL A 195 -2.66 10.53 -0.89
C VAL A 195 -3.22 10.22 0.50
N PRO A 196 -2.44 9.60 1.42
CA PRO A 196 -2.91 9.34 2.77
C PRO A 196 -3.31 10.62 3.52
N CYS A 197 -4.48 10.60 4.14
CA CYS A 197 -4.98 11.69 4.98
C CYS A 197 -5.58 11.14 6.28
N PRO A 198 -5.73 11.94 7.35
CA PRO A 198 -6.21 11.47 8.64
C PRO A 198 -7.63 10.88 8.61
N LEU A 199 -8.42 11.32 7.64
CA LEU A 199 -9.82 10.93 7.49
C LEU A 199 -10.04 10.37 6.09
N ALA A 200 -10.11 9.04 6.00
CA ALA A 200 -10.31 8.35 4.74
C ALA A 200 -11.78 7.95 4.55
N VAL A 201 -12.20 7.89 3.28
CA VAL A 201 -13.52 7.39 2.89
C VAL A 201 -13.37 6.33 1.81
N GLY A 202 -14.17 5.28 1.90
CA GLY A 202 -14.29 4.24 0.89
C GLY A 202 -15.73 3.81 0.71
N VAL A 203 -16.04 3.19 -0.42
CA VAL A 203 -17.35 2.60 -0.69
C VAL A 203 -17.21 1.09 -0.65
N GLN A 204 -18.04 0.43 0.16
CA GLN A 204 -18.07 -1.02 0.29
C GLN A 204 -19.51 -1.51 0.48
N GLN A 205 -19.73 -2.82 0.42
CA GLN A 205 -21.04 -3.39 0.76
C GLN A 205 -21.40 -3.05 2.21
N ASP A 206 -22.68 -2.76 2.46
CA ASP A 206 -23.16 -2.44 3.80
C ASP A 206 -23.12 -3.70 4.69
N GLY A 207 -22.43 -3.60 5.83
CA GLY A 207 -22.23 -4.72 6.75
C GLY A 207 -23.50 -5.29 7.38
N ARG A 208 -24.65 -4.61 7.25
CA ARG A 208 -25.97 -5.11 7.68
C ARG A 208 -26.94 -5.34 6.52
N ASP A 209 -26.57 -4.94 5.30
CA ASP A 209 -27.37 -5.15 4.08
C ASP A 209 -26.46 -5.23 2.85
N ALA A 210 -26.00 -6.45 2.53
CA ALA A 210 -25.09 -6.68 1.41
C ALA A 210 -25.68 -6.37 0.02
N SER A 211 -26.98 -6.08 -0.08
CA SER A 211 -27.64 -5.69 -1.35
C SER A 211 -27.36 -4.24 -1.76
N ARG A 212 -26.80 -3.44 -0.85
CA ARG A 212 -26.47 -2.02 -1.07
C ARG A 212 -25.03 -1.70 -0.69
N HIS A 213 -24.56 -0.58 -1.22
CA HIS A 213 -23.27 0.00 -0.83
C HIS A 213 -23.46 1.04 0.28
N ALA A 214 -22.44 1.21 1.09
CA ALA A 214 -22.32 2.26 2.09
C ALA A 214 -21.00 3.01 1.92
N ALA A 215 -21.04 4.33 2.09
CA ALA A 215 -19.84 5.12 2.29
C ALA A 215 -19.35 4.91 3.73
N VAL A 216 -18.08 4.56 3.86
CA VAL A 216 -17.46 4.20 5.14
C VAL A 216 -16.28 5.11 5.40
N LEU A 217 -16.32 5.75 6.56
CA LEU A 217 -15.33 6.70 7.05
C LEU A 217 -14.43 6.03 8.08
N PHE A 218 -13.12 6.16 7.93
CA PHE A 218 -12.16 5.47 8.81
C PHE A 218 -10.88 6.28 9.03
N GLN A 219 -10.21 5.97 10.14
CA GLN A 219 -8.92 6.54 10.50
C GLN A 219 -7.84 6.18 9.46
N SER A 220 -6.94 7.12 9.17
CA SER A 220 -5.80 6.90 8.28
C SER A 220 -4.71 7.95 8.57
N GLY A 221 -3.74 8.11 7.67
CA GLY A 221 -2.83 9.26 7.65
C GLY A 221 -1.51 9.10 8.40
N LEU A 222 -1.17 7.92 8.90
CA LEU A 222 0.18 7.69 9.44
C LEU A 222 1.17 7.39 8.29
N GLY A 223 2.44 7.76 8.48
CA GLY A 223 3.51 7.37 7.56
C GLY A 223 4.27 6.11 7.97
N LEU A 224 4.17 5.68 9.23
CA LEU A 224 4.59 4.36 9.66
C LEU A 224 3.43 3.35 9.65
N PRO A 225 3.71 2.03 9.59
CA PRO A 225 2.70 1.01 9.31
C PRO A 225 1.54 0.90 10.32
N ASP A 226 1.77 1.24 11.59
CA ASP A 226 0.76 1.13 12.64
C ASP A 226 1.00 2.16 13.75
N ARG A 227 -0.05 2.46 14.54
CA ARG A 227 0.04 3.36 15.70
C ARG A 227 1.07 2.93 16.74
N SER A 228 1.33 1.62 16.89
CA SER A 228 2.33 1.06 17.82
C SER A 228 3.73 1.61 17.59
N TYR A 229 4.10 1.89 16.34
CA TYR A 229 5.41 2.47 15.98
C TYR A 229 5.69 3.80 16.67
N TYR A 230 4.63 4.56 16.97
CA TYR A 230 4.74 5.85 17.63
C TYR A 230 4.63 5.77 19.16
N ALA A 231 4.07 4.67 19.69
CA ALA A 231 3.78 4.50 21.12
C ALA A 231 4.89 3.75 21.87
N GLU A 232 5.53 2.78 21.22
CA GLU A 232 6.48 1.88 21.87
C GLU A 232 7.89 2.46 21.96
N ALA A 233 8.49 2.43 23.15
CA ALA A 233 9.85 2.93 23.37
C ALA A 233 10.89 2.22 22.49
N ALA A 234 10.70 0.92 22.21
CA ALA A 234 11.55 0.13 21.33
C ALA A 234 11.59 0.66 19.89
N MET A 235 10.56 1.40 19.47
CA MET A 235 10.43 1.96 18.11
C MET A 235 11.03 3.36 17.98
N ALA A 236 11.50 3.97 19.08
CA ALA A 236 12.08 5.32 19.04
C ALA A 236 13.21 5.49 18.00
N PRO A 237 14.19 4.56 17.88
CA PRO A 237 15.23 4.66 16.84
C PRO A 237 14.66 4.63 15.41
N LEU A 238 13.58 3.87 15.18
CA LEU A 238 12.93 3.82 13.88
C LEU A 238 12.19 5.13 13.56
N VAL A 239 11.52 5.71 14.55
CA VAL A 239 10.86 7.03 14.41
C VAL A 239 11.88 8.14 14.16
N GLU A 240 13.07 8.08 14.77
CA GLU A 240 14.16 9.02 14.48
C GLU A 240 14.64 8.91 13.02
N ARG A 241 14.82 7.69 12.52
CA ARG A 241 15.16 7.45 11.10
C ARG A 241 14.06 7.94 10.15
N TYR A 242 12.80 7.75 10.54
CA TYR A 242 11.66 8.27 9.79
C TYR A 242 11.65 9.80 9.74
N GLN A 243 11.88 10.47 10.87
CA GLN A 243 11.99 11.93 10.91
C GLN A 243 13.13 12.44 9.99
N ALA A 244 14.29 11.78 10.04
CA ALA A 244 15.41 12.12 9.16
C ALA A 244 15.09 11.91 7.67
N HIS A 245 14.33 10.86 7.35
CA HIS A 245 13.85 10.62 5.99
C HIS A 245 12.91 11.73 5.50
N ILE A 246 11.92 12.15 6.32
CA ILE A 246 11.03 13.28 6.00
C ILE A 246 11.87 14.53 5.70
N ALA A 247 12.82 14.85 6.59
CA ALA A 247 13.69 16.01 6.41
C ALA A 247 14.49 15.93 5.10
N THR A 248 15.02 14.75 4.77
CA THR A 248 15.75 14.51 3.51
C THR A 248 14.88 14.81 2.29
N VAL A 249 13.67 14.27 2.24
CA VAL A 249 12.74 14.48 1.12
C VAL A 249 12.30 15.94 1.02
N MET A 250 12.02 16.60 2.16
CA MET A 250 11.68 18.02 2.18
C MET A 250 12.84 18.91 1.72
N THR A 251 14.09 18.56 2.06
CA THR A 251 15.29 19.24 1.55
C THR A 251 15.45 19.05 0.04
N LEU A 252 15.24 17.83 -0.48
CA LEU A 252 15.24 17.58 -1.92
C LEU A 252 14.16 18.40 -2.63
N ALA A 253 13.02 18.62 -1.98
CA ALA A 253 11.92 19.45 -2.47
C ALA A 253 12.20 20.96 -2.40
N GLY A 254 13.34 21.39 -1.87
CA GLY A 254 13.69 22.81 -1.72
C GLY A 254 12.86 23.53 -0.65
N LEU A 255 12.22 22.81 0.27
CA LEU A 255 11.43 23.41 1.34
C LEU A 255 12.35 24.00 2.42
N PRO A 256 12.07 25.23 2.90
CA PRO A 256 12.81 25.81 4.02
C PRO A 256 12.53 25.04 5.31
N ASP A 257 13.46 25.11 6.27
CA ASP A 257 13.28 24.54 7.62
C ASP A 257 12.87 23.07 7.64
N ALA A 258 13.35 22.28 6.67
CA ALA A 258 12.96 20.87 6.46
C ALA A 258 13.05 20.02 7.74
N ALA A 259 14.08 20.22 8.58
CA ALA A 259 14.21 19.51 9.84
C ALA A 259 13.11 19.86 10.86
N SER A 260 12.72 21.14 10.93
CA SER A 260 11.64 21.61 11.81
C SER A 260 10.28 21.09 11.33
N GLN A 261 10.03 21.18 10.02
CA GLN A 261 8.82 20.62 9.42
C GLN A 261 8.72 19.10 9.64
N ALA A 262 9.81 18.36 9.47
CA ALA A 262 9.87 16.93 9.75
C ALA A 262 9.54 16.59 11.22
N ALA A 263 10.09 17.33 12.18
CA ALA A 263 9.75 17.17 13.58
C ALA A 263 8.26 17.48 13.84
N SER A 264 7.72 18.53 13.21
CA SER A 264 6.30 18.87 13.29
C SER A 264 5.40 17.76 12.72
N VAL A 265 5.80 17.12 11.62
CA VAL A 265 5.07 16.00 11.03
C VAL A 265 5.02 14.83 12.00
N VAL A 266 6.17 14.40 12.53
CA VAL A 266 6.23 13.28 13.49
C VAL A 266 5.45 13.58 14.76
N ALA A 267 5.50 14.82 15.26
CA ALA A 267 4.72 15.23 16.42
C ALA A 267 3.21 15.14 16.17
N LEU A 268 2.72 15.59 15.01
CA LEU A 268 1.32 15.47 14.64
C LEU A 268 0.91 14.01 14.44
N GLU A 269 1.73 13.21 13.76
CA GLU A 269 1.47 11.78 13.57
C GLU A 269 1.45 11.01 14.90
N ARG A 270 2.27 11.38 15.89
CA ARG A 270 2.17 10.83 17.26
C ARG A 270 0.83 11.13 17.91
N GLN A 271 0.31 12.36 17.74
CA GLN A 271 -1.01 12.75 18.27
C GLN A 271 -2.14 11.99 17.56
N LEU A 272 -2.07 11.84 16.24
CA LEU A 272 -3.00 11.03 15.45
C LEU A 272 -2.97 9.56 15.89
N ALA A 273 -1.78 8.97 15.98
CA ALA A 273 -1.59 7.59 16.41
C ALA A 273 -2.15 7.34 17.83
N ALA A 274 -2.04 8.32 18.74
CA ALA A 274 -2.56 8.19 20.09
C ALA A 274 -4.09 8.05 20.15
N ILE A 275 -4.82 8.70 19.23
CA ILE A 275 -6.29 8.72 19.19
C ILE A 275 -6.89 7.64 18.27
N GLN A 276 -6.08 7.00 17.42
CA GLN A 276 -6.49 5.92 16.55
C GLN A 276 -6.88 4.65 17.32
N TRP A 277 -7.82 3.84 16.84
CA TRP A 277 -8.05 2.49 17.37
C TRP A 277 -6.88 1.57 17.04
N SER A 278 -6.68 0.55 17.88
CA SER A 278 -5.68 -0.50 17.63
C SER A 278 -6.10 -1.41 16.46
N ALA A 279 -5.14 -2.13 15.88
CA ALA A 279 -5.44 -3.17 14.90
C ALA A 279 -6.36 -4.28 15.46
N VAL A 280 -6.32 -4.54 16.77
CA VAL A 280 -7.20 -5.51 17.44
C VAL A 280 -8.64 -4.99 17.49
N ASP A 281 -8.84 -3.74 17.89
CA ASP A 281 -10.18 -3.13 17.92
C ASP A 281 -10.78 -3.03 16.52
N ASN A 282 -9.96 -2.72 15.50
CA ASN A 282 -10.40 -2.59 14.11
C ASN A 282 -10.82 -3.93 13.45
N ARG A 283 -10.53 -5.08 14.07
CA ARG A 283 -10.96 -6.40 13.58
C ARG A 283 -12.38 -6.77 14.02
N ASP A 284 -12.94 -6.06 15.01
CA ASP A 284 -14.30 -6.30 15.48
C ASP A 284 -15.31 -5.61 14.53
N GLN A 285 -15.91 -6.40 13.65
CA GLN A 285 -16.86 -5.93 12.64
C GLN A 285 -18.11 -5.28 13.25
N VAL A 286 -18.52 -5.69 14.46
CA VAL A 286 -19.68 -5.11 15.15
C VAL A 286 -19.31 -3.72 15.66
N ARG A 287 -18.13 -3.59 16.29
CA ARG A 287 -17.66 -2.30 16.81
C ARG A 287 -17.33 -1.28 15.71
N THR A 288 -16.90 -1.73 14.53
CA THR A 288 -16.61 -0.84 13.41
C THR A 288 -17.85 -0.44 12.60
N TYR A 289 -19.04 -0.95 12.93
CA TYR A 289 -20.27 -0.60 12.22
C TYR A 289 -21.08 0.44 13.02
N ASN A 290 -20.81 1.73 12.79
CA ASN A 290 -21.53 2.82 13.44
C ASN A 290 -22.12 3.81 12.41
N PRO A 291 -23.33 3.54 11.88
CA PRO A 291 -24.01 4.49 11.01
C PRO A 291 -24.21 5.84 11.71
N ARG A 292 -23.97 6.91 10.96
CA ARG A 292 -24.12 8.30 11.37
C ARG A 292 -24.77 9.10 10.26
N THR A 293 -25.81 9.86 10.59
CA THR A 293 -26.36 10.86 9.65
C THR A 293 -25.35 11.99 9.46
N ILE A 294 -25.47 12.75 8.37
CA ILE A 294 -24.62 13.93 8.16
C ILE A 294 -24.71 14.92 9.34
N ALA A 295 -25.90 15.10 9.92
CA ALA A 295 -26.09 15.94 11.11
C ALA A 295 -25.31 15.42 12.33
N GLN A 296 -25.28 14.09 12.54
CA GLN A 296 -24.49 13.50 13.61
C GLN A 296 -22.98 13.63 13.36
N LEU A 297 -22.52 13.52 12.12
CA LEU A 297 -21.11 13.75 11.77
C LEU A 297 -20.66 15.17 12.12
N LYS A 298 -21.49 16.17 11.78
CA LYS A 298 -21.25 17.58 12.15
C LYS A 298 -21.19 17.78 13.67
N ALA A 299 -21.97 17.02 14.44
CA ALA A 299 -21.93 17.07 15.90
C ALA A 299 -20.72 16.31 16.49
N ASP A 300 -20.31 15.19 15.89
CA ASP A 300 -19.15 14.39 16.32
C ASP A 300 -17.81 15.09 15.98
N LEU A 301 -17.74 15.91 14.92
CA LEU A 301 -16.53 16.63 14.51
C LEU A 301 -16.89 18.06 14.03
N PRO A 302 -17.18 18.99 14.95
CA PRO A 302 -17.65 20.34 14.61
C PRO A 302 -16.58 21.26 14.00
N ALA A 303 -15.30 21.06 14.30
CA ALA A 303 -14.20 21.85 13.72
C ALA A 303 -13.89 21.49 12.25
N PHE A 304 -14.58 20.52 11.66
CA PHE A 304 -14.40 20.10 10.27
C PHE A 304 -15.55 20.56 9.38
N ASP A 305 -15.22 21.16 8.24
CA ASP A 305 -16.23 21.57 7.26
C ASP A 305 -16.71 20.37 6.43
N TRP A 306 -17.67 19.64 7.00
CA TRP A 306 -18.31 18.50 6.34
C TRP A 306 -18.98 18.86 5.01
N ASP A 307 -19.51 20.07 4.88
CA ASP A 307 -20.22 20.46 3.67
C ASP A 307 -19.24 20.65 2.51
N VAL A 308 -18.07 21.22 2.76
CA VAL A 308 -16.96 21.29 1.78
C VAL A 308 -16.47 19.88 1.43
N PHE A 309 -16.20 19.06 2.44
CA PHE A 309 -15.70 17.69 2.22
C PHE A 309 -16.68 16.86 1.37
N LEU A 310 -17.95 16.79 1.77
CA LEU A 310 -18.96 15.98 1.10
C LEU A 310 -19.26 16.44 -0.33
N ARG A 311 -19.20 17.75 -0.61
CA ARG A 311 -19.31 18.26 -1.99
C ARG A 311 -18.09 17.89 -2.82
N ALA A 312 -16.88 18.07 -2.27
CA ALA A 312 -15.64 17.80 -2.97
C ALA A 312 -15.44 16.31 -3.29
N THR A 313 -16.03 15.41 -2.49
CA THR A 313 -16.01 13.95 -2.73
C THR A 313 -17.25 13.43 -3.47
N ASP A 314 -18.12 14.30 -4.00
CA ASP A 314 -19.43 13.94 -4.61
C ASP A 314 -20.34 13.09 -3.70
N LEU A 315 -20.19 13.15 -2.37
CA LEU A 315 -21.02 12.38 -1.44
C LEU A 315 -22.28 13.11 -0.99
N ALA A 316 -22.29 14.44 -1.06
CA ALA A 316 -23.39 15.28 -0.57
C ALA A 316 -24.75 14.96 -1.22
N THR A 317 -24.75 14.49 -2.47
CA THR A 317 -25.96 14.13 -3.24
C THR A 317 -26.20 12.63 -3.33
N ARG A 318 -25.28 11.81 -2.78
CA ARG A 318 -25.29 10.35 -2.95
C ARG A 318 -25.72 9.61 -1.69
N THR A 319 -25.59 10.24 -0.52
CA THR A 319 -25.95 9.61 0.74
C THR A 319 -26.33 10.64 1.81
N GLU A 320 -27.24 10.23 2.70
CA GLU A 320 -27.64 10.98 3.89
C GLU A 320 -26.89 10.51 5.16
N SER A 321 -26.09 9.45 5.04
CA SER A 321 -25.35 8.84 6.15
C SER A 321 -24.05 8.16 5.72
N LEU A 322 -23.12 8.04 6.66
CA LEU A 322 -21.90 7.25 6.50
C LEU A 322 -21.77 6.27 7.67
N VAL A 323 -21.12 5.15 7.44
CA VAL A 323 -20.66 4.27 8.53
C VAL A 323 -19.33 4.79 9.04
N VAL A 324 -19.27 5.18 10.32
CA VAL A 324 -18.01 5.60 10.96
C VAL A 324 -17.38 4.40 11.65
N MET A 325 -16.20 3.98 11.19
CA MET A 325 -15.54 2.82 11.78
C MET A 325 -15.05 3.07 13.21
N GLN A 326 -14.49 4.25 13.48
CA GLN A 326 -13.94 4.58 14.80
C GLN A 326 -14.54 5.89 15.35
N PRO A 327 -15.74 5.86 15.98
CA PRO A 327 -16.40 7.07 16.43
C PRO A 327 -15.62 7.90 17.46
N SER A 328 -14.85 7.25 18.34
CA SER A 328 -14.03 7.98 19.33
C SER A 328 -12.81 8.66 18.69
N TYR A 329 -12.24 8.06 17.65
CA TYR A 329 -11.19 8.69 16.85
C TYR A 329 -11.74 9.96 16.19
N LEU A 330 -12.91 9.87 15.56
CA LEU A 330 -13.54 11.00 14.89
C LEU A 330 -13.77 12.17 15.84
N ARG A 331 -14.31 11.91 17.04
CA ARG A 331 -14.49 12.95 18.07
C ARG A 331 -13.17 13.52 18.59
N ALA A 332 -12.18 12.67 18.83
CA ALA A 332 -10.88 13.12 19.33
C ALA A 332 -10.10 13.93 18.27
N LEU A 333 -10.33 13.66 16.99
CA LEU A 333 -9.78 14.43 15.88
C LEU A 333 -10.27 15.89 15.90
N ASP A 334 -11.35 16.26 16.58
CA ASP A 334 -11.77 17.67 16.69
C ASP A 334 -10.71 18.56 17.36
N GLY A 335 -10.06 18.02 18.40
CA GLY A 335 -8.92 18.67 19.04
C GLY A 335 -7.74 18.85 18.08
N LEU A 336 -7.68 18.01 17.03
CA LEU A 336 -6.87 17.99 15.80
C LEU A 336 -6.82 19.28 14.95
N LEU A 337 -8.00 19.86 14.76
CA LEU A 337 -8.33 20.65 13.57
C LEU A 337 -8.51 22.12 13.93
N ARG A 338 -7.57 22.68 14.69
CA ARG A 338 -7.62 24.07 15.16
C ARG A 338 -6.74 24.99 14.33
N ASP A 339 -7.17 26.23 14.15
CA ASP A 339 -6.49 27.22 13.30
C ASP A 339 -5.05 27.50 13.75
N GLU A 340 -4.80 27.51 15.07
CA GLU A 340 -3.47 27.66 15.64
C GLU A 340 -2.48 26.55 15.26
N ARG A 341 -2.97 25.46 14.63
CA ARG A 341 -2.17 24.31 14.20
C ARG A 341 -2.01 24.19 12.69
N MET A 342 -2.40 25.22 11.93
CA MET A 342 -2.30 25.17 10.47
C MET A 342 -0.88 24.93 9.97
N ASP A 343 0.16 25.45 10.63
CA ASP A 343 1.55 25.19 10.23
C ASP A 343 1.95 23.71 10.33
N ALA A 344 1.44 23.01 11.35
CA ALA A 344 1.66 21.57 11.50
C ALA A 344 0.91 20.79 10.41
N TRP A 345 -0.32 21.19 10.08
CA TRP A 345 -1.08 20.61 8.98
C TRP A 345 -0.44 20.85 7.62
N ARG A 346 0.11 22.04 7.36
CA ARG A 346 0.85 22.32 6.13
C ARG A 346 2.09 21.44 6.01
N SER A 347 2.88 21.32 7.09
CA SER A 347 4.05 20.43 7.12
C SER A 347 3.65 18.97 6.85
N TYR A 348 2.57 18.51 7.48
CA TYR A 348 2.03 17.17 7.30
C TYR A 348 1.56 16.90 5.86
N PHE A 349 0.76 17.78 5.25
CA PHE A 349 0.27 17.54 3.90
C PHE A 349 1.36 17.68 2.84
N ARG A 350 2.34 18.59 3.01
CA ARG A 350 3.54 18.63 2.17
C ARG A 350 4.25 17.28 2.21
N TRP A 351 4.44 16.72 3.42
CA TRP A 351 5.01 15.38 3.57
C TRP A 351 4.19 14.31 2.85
N GLN A 352 2.88 14.22 3.08
CA GLN A 352 2.05 13.16 2.48
C GLN A 352 2.06 13.21 0.94
N ILE A 353 2.02 14.41 0.36
CA ILE A 353 2.15 14.59 -1.10
C ILE A 353 3.53 14.12 -1.58
N LEU A 354 4.60 14.64 -0.97
CA LEU A 354 5.97 14.32 -1.39
C LEU A 354 6.28 12.83 -1.23
N ARG A 355 5.87 12.22 -0.12
CA ARG A 355 5.99 10.77 0.12
C ARG A 355 5.29 9.97 -0.98
N THR A 356 4.04 10.32 -1.31
CA THR A 356 3.26 9.60 -2.33
C THR A 356 3.88 9.74 -3.72
N ALA A 357 4.45 10.91 -4.03
CA ALA A 357 5.05 11.18 -5.32
C ALA A 357 6.48 10.64 -5.46
N SER A 358 7.25 10.52 -4.37
CA SER A 358 8.70 10.24 -4.40
C SER A 358 9.12 9.04 -5.26
N PRO A 359 8.42 7.88 -5.26
CA PRO A 359 8.76 6.75 -6.13
C PRO A 359 8.65 7.05 -7.64
N TYR A 360 7.93 8.12 -7.99
CA TYR A 360 7.53 8.55 -9.33
C TYR A 360 8.05 9.95 -9.67
N LEU A 361 9.04 10.45 -8.94
CA LEU A 361 9.79 11.67 -9.24
C LEU A 361 11.19 11.29 -9.78
N ASP A 362 12.10 12.27 -9.86
CA ASP A 362 13.49 12.03 -10.28
C ASP A 362 14.24 11.03 -9.38
N ALA A 363 15.37 10.53 -9.86
CA ALA A 363 16.14 9.46 -9.22
C ALA A 363 16.51 9.75 -7.76
N ARG A 364 16.66 11.03 -7.37
CA ARG A 364 17.03 11.39 -5.98
C ARG A 364 15.87 11.12 -5.02
N PHE A 365 14.65 11.44 -5.43
CA PHE A 365 13.44 11.15 -4.63
C PHE A 365 13.16 9.65 -4.58
N ALA A 366 13.27 8.95 -5.71
CA ALA A 366 13.06 7.51 -5.74
C ALA A 366 14.09 6.76 -4.88
N ALA A 367 15.35 7.23 -4.85
CA ALA A 367 16.40 6.69 -3.99
C ALA A 367 16.13 7.00 -2.51
N ALA A 368 15.71 8.22 -2.17
CA ALA A 368 15.37 8.59 -0.79
C ALA A 368 14.18 7.78 -0.25
N ASP A 369 13.15 7.57 -1.07
CA ASP A 369 12.02 6.70 -0.74
C ASP A 369 12.45 5.26 -0.48
N PHE A 370 13.20 4.66 -1.42
CA PHE A 370 13.68 3.30 -1.27
C PHE A 370 14.61 3.15 -0.06
N ALA A 371 15.48 4.13 0.19
CA ALA A 371 16.37 4.13 1.33
C ALA A 371 15.61 3.98 2.65
N PHE A 372 14.41 4.52 2.80
CA PHE A 372 13.60 4.34 4.01
C PHE A 372 12.58 3.19 3.90
N HIS A 373 11.64 3.26 2.96
CA HIS A 373 10.54 2.29 2.87
C HIS A 373 11.03 0.91 2.40
N GLY A 374 11.98 0.87 1.46
CA GLY A 374 12.57 -0.37 0.96
C GLY A 374 13.56 -0.98 1.94
N THR A 375 14.56 -0.21 2.39
CA THR A 375 15.63 -0.78 3.22
C THR A 375 15.28 -0.80 4.71
N VAL A 376 14.90 0.34 5.31
CA VAL A 376 14.71 0.44 6.77
C VAL A 376 13.46 -0.30 7.21
N LEU A 377 12.35 -0.11 6.50
CA LEU A 377 11.07 -0.71 6.87
C LEU A 377 10.90 -2.13 6.33
N ALA A 378 11.19 -2.35 5.05
CA ALA A 378 10.96 -3.64 4.41
C ALA A 378 12.18 -4.59 4.41
N GLY A 379 13.38 -4.11 4.76
CA GLY A 379 14.58 -4.94 4.82
C GLY A 379 15.13 -5.36 3.46
N VAL A 380 14.71 -4.71 2.36
CA VAL A 380 15.16 -5.01 1.00
C VAL A 380 16.51 -4.32 0.74
N PRO A 381 17.60 -5.05 0.44
CA PRO A 381 18.92 -4.45 0.24
C PRO A 381 19.06 -3.59 -1.02
N VAL A 382 18.50 -4.04 -2.15
CA VAL A 382 18.67 -3.42 -3.47
C VAL A 382 17.32 -3.10 -4.08
N GLN A 383 17.19 -1.93 -4.71
CA GLN A 383 15.93 -1.55 -5.33
C GLN A 383 15.62 -2.45 -6.52
N PRO A 384 14.41 -3.02 -6.62
CA PRO A 384 14.03 -3.79 -7.79
C PRO A 384 14.20 -2.98 -9.08
N PRO A 385 14.65 -3.63 -10.18
CA PRO A 385 14.76 -3.00 -11.48
C PRO A 385 13.49 -2.24 -11.88
N ARG A 386 13.66 -1.11 -12.58
CA ARG A 386 12.57 -0.19 -12.94
C ARG A 386 11.40 -0.88 -13.64
N TRP A 387 11.66 -1.82 -14.54
CA TRP A 387 10.62 -2.56 -15.25
C TRP A 387 9.76 -3.43 -14.32
N LYS A 388 10.34 -4.02 -13.26
CA LYS A 388 9.56 -4.77 -12.25
C LYS A 388 8.63 -3.81 -11.52
N ARG A 389 9.17 -2.66 -11.05
CA ARG A 389 8.38 -1.60 -10.39
C ARG A 389 7.26 -1.05 -11.28
N ALA A 390 7.49 -0.94 -12.58
CA ALA A 390 6.48 -0.52 -13.56
C ALA A 390 5.31 -1.52 -13.60
N ILE A 391 5.62 -2.81 -13.73
CA ILE A 391 4.61 -3.88 -13.76
C ILE A 391 3.85 -3.98 -12.44
N ASP A 392 4.56 -3.93 -11.31
CA ASP A 392 3.93 -3.97 -9.99
C ASP A 392 2.98 -2.79 -9.78
N THR A 393 3.38 -1.59 -10.23
CA THR A 393 2.53 -0.40 -10.14
C THR A 393 1.33 -0.50 -11.07
N LEU A 394 1.52 -1.00 -12.30
CA LEU A 394 0.42 -1.22 -13.24
C LEU A 394 -0.58 -2.22 -12.67
N ASN A 395 -0.12 -3.36 -12.15
CA ASN A 395 -0.97 -4.39 -11.56
C ASN A 395 -1.77 -3.86 -10.36
N ARG A 396 -1.17 -2.99 -9.53
CA ARG A 396 -1.87 -2.35 -8.40
C ARG A 396 -3.02 -1.43 -8.86
N ILE A 397 -2.93 -0.86 -10.07
CA ILE A 397 -3.89 0.14 -10.57
C ILE A 397 -4.92 -0.49 -11.51
N ALA A 398 -4.52 -1.46 -12.32
CA ALA A 398 -5.30 -2.03 -13.43
C ALA A 398 -5.07 -3.54 -13.61
N GLY A 399 -4.80 -4.27 -12.51
CA GLY A 399 -4.57 -5.72 -12.54
C GLY A 399 -5.83 -6.58 -12.53
N ASP A 400 -6.97 -6.02 -12.12
CA ASP A 400 -8.30 -6.62 -12.23
C ASP A 400 -8.89 -6.41 -13.64
#